data_AF-A0A8M1MBP0-F1
#
_entry.id   AF-A0A8M1MBP0-F1
#
_cell.length_a   1.000
_cell.length_b   1.000
_cell.length_c   1.000
_cell.angle_alpha   90.00
_cell.angle_beta   90.00
_cell.angle_gamma   90.00
#
_symmetry.space_group_name_H-M   'P 1'
#
loop_
_entity.id
_entity.type
_entity.pdbx_description
1 polymer ?
#
loop_
_entity_poly.entity_id
_entity_poly.type
_entity_poly.pdbx_seq_one_letter_code
_entity_poly.pdbx_strand_id
1 'polypeptide(L)'
;MVLESFGPVGFMKSAISLSEDEEWKRMRTLLSPTFTSGKLKEMFSIIGQYGDVLVRNLRKEAEKGKTIILKDIFGAYSMDVITSTSFGVNIDSLNNPQDPFVENTKKLLKFDFLDPFFFSILLFPFLIPVFEILNIWLFPKRVTDFFTKSVKRMKESRLKDKQKHRVDFLQLMINSQNSKEIDTHKEVASAG
;
A
#
# COMPACT_ATOMS: atom_id res chain seq x y z
N MET A 1 -1.38 -19.18 -23.89
CA MET A 1 -1.95 -19.72 -22.65
C MET A 1 -2.31 -18.52 -21.81
N VAL A 2 -3.58 -18.13 -21.85
CA VAL A 2 -4.11 -16.91 -21.24
C VAL A 2 -4.06 -17.10 -19.73
N LEU A 3 -3.31 -16.25 -19.02
CA LEU A 3 -3.38 -16.16 -17.56
C LEU A 3 -4.69 -15.43 -17.23
N GLU A 4 -5.82 -16.11 -17.34
CA GLU A 4 -7.10 -15.52 -16.92
C GLU A 4 -7.14 -15.45 -15.39
N SER A 5 -7.01 -14.22 -14.88
CA SER A 5 -7.45 -13.75 -13.56
C SER A 5 -6.82 -14.42 -12.32
N PHE A 6 -6.13 -13.61 -11.51
CA PHE A 6 -5.63 -13.95 -10.16
C PHE A 6 -6.75 -14.23 -9.11
N GLY A 7 -7.95 -14.62 -9.55
CA GLY A 7 -9.14 -14.79 -8.72
C GLY A 7 -9.94 -13.49 -8.55
N PRO A 8 -11.03 -13.51 -7.77
CA PRO A 8 -11.87 -12.34 -7.56
C PRO A 8 -11.13 -11.32 -6.69
N VAL A 9 -10.43 -10.38 -7.33
CA VAL A 9 -9.61 -9.34 -6.67
C VAL A 9 -10.28 -7.95 -6.64
N GLY A 10 -11.40 -7.78 -7.34
CA GLY A 10 -12.20 -6.55 -7.31
C GLY A 10 -11.41 -5.33 -7.80
N PHE A 11 -11.48 -4.21 -7.08
CA PHE A 11 -10.74 -3.00 -7.46
C PHE A 11 -9.21 -3.16 -7.39
N MET A 12 -8.70 -4.19 -6.70
CA MET A 12 -7.26 -4.47 -6.62
C MET A 12 -6.70 -4.97 -7.96
N LYS A 13 -7.53 -5.30 -8.95
CA LYS A 13 -7.07 -5.65 -10.31
C LYS A 13 -6.21 -4.56 -10.95
N SER A 14 -6.42 -3.30 -10.58
CA SER A 14 -5.62 -2.16 -11.07
C SER A 14 -4.32 -1.92 -10.28
N ALA A 15 -4.03 -2.73 -9.27
CA ALA A 15 -2.75 -2.67 -8.56
C ALA A 15 -1.62 -3.12 -9.47
N ILE A 16 -0.45 -2.46 -9.41
CA ILE A 16 0.71 -2.77 -10.28
C ILE A 16 1.18 -4.23 -10.21
N SER A 17 0.90 -4.95 -9.13
CA SER A 17 1.25 -6.36 -8.97
C SER A 17 0.24 -7.34 -9.60
N LEU A 18 -0.95 -6.85 -9.95
CA LEU A 18 -2.07 -7.65 -10.46
C LEU A 18 -2.55 -7.19 -11.84
N SER A 19 -2.26 -5.94 -12.23
CA SER A 19 -2.64 -5.42 -13.54
C SER A 19 -1.79 -6.03 -14.64
N GLU A 20 -2.34 -6.04 -15.86
CA GLU A 20 -1.75 -6.67 -17.04
C GLU A 20 -1.50 -5.65 -18.16
N ASP A 21 -0.63 -6.02 -19.10
CA ASP A 21 -0.37 -5.32 -20.36
C ASP A 21 -0.19 -3.79 -20.23
N GLU A 22 -1.00 -3.01 -20.95
CA GLU A 22 -0.92 -1.55 -20.98
C GLU A 22 -1.31 -0.90 -19.64
N GLU A 23 -2.20 -1.53 -18.85
CA GLU A 23 -2.51 -1.01 -17.52
C GLU A 23 -1.32 -1.16 -16.58
N TRP A 24 -0.65 -2.32 -16.61
CA TRP A 24 0.61 -2.53 -15.89
C TRP A 24 1.69 -1.55 -16.33
N LYS A 25 1.92 -1.41 -17.64
CA LYS A 25 2.93 -0.51 -18.19
C LYS A 25 2.68 0.93 -17.78
N ARG A 26 1.42 1.37 -17.81
CA ARG A 26 0.99 2.68 -17.31
C ARG A 26 1.29 2.83 -15.82
N MET A 27 0.85 1.90 -14.98
CA MET A 27 1.08 1.98 -13.53
C MET A 27 2.58 1.96 -13.18
N ARG A 28 3.36 1.10 -13.83
CA ARG A 28 4.82 1.03 -13.65
C ARG A 28 5.51 2.32 -14.03
N THR A 29 5.15 2.91 -15.17
CA THR A 29 5.72 4.20 -15.61
C THR A 29 5.44 5.30 -14.61
N LEU A 30 4.24 5.33 -14.02
CA LEU A 30 3.85 6.32 -13.01
C LEU A 30 4.56 6.14 -11.67
N LEU A 31 4.79 4.90 -11.23
CA LEU A 31 5.36 4.63 -9.90
C LEU A 31 6.90 4.59 -9.87
N SER A 32 7.55 4.32 -11.01
CA SER A 32 9.02 4.19 -11.10
C SER A 32 9.79 5.42 -10.59
N PRO A 33 9.38 6.68 -10.85
CA PRO A 33 10.10 7.87 -10.37
C PRO A 33 10.23 7.96 -8.85
N THR A 34 9.35 7.29 -8.09
CA THR A 34 9.39 7.33 -6.62
C THR A 34 10.60 6.61 -6.03
N PHE A 35 11.17 5.65 -6.76
CA PHE A 35 12.29 4.82 -6.27
C PHE A 35 13.63 5.19 -6.92
N THR A 36 13.75 6.43 -7.41
CA THR A 36 15.04 6.95 -7.91
C THR A 36 16.03 7.14 -6.77
N SER A 37 17.34 7.10 -7.09
CA SER A 37 18.40 7.27 -6.08
C SER A 37 18.28 8.59 -5.31
N GLY A 38 17.81 9.67 -5.94
CA GLY A 38 17.55 10.95 -5.26
C GLY A 38 16.45 10.84 -4.20
N LYS A 39 15.33 10.20 -4.55
CA LYS A 39 14.22 9.98 -3.61
C LYS A 39 14.53 9.01 -2.50
N LEU A 40 15.29 7.94 -2.80
CA LEU A 40 15.77 7.02 -1.76
C LEU A 40 16.70 7.73 -0.76
N LYS A 41 17.56 8.65 -1.21
CA LYS A 41 18.37 9.47 -0.32
C LYS A 41 17.53 10.39 0.57
N GLU A 42 16.46 11.00 0.04
CA GLU A 42 15.52 11.79 0.85
C GLU A 42 14.86 10.92 1.94
N MET A 43 14.44 9.69 1.59
CA MET A 43 13.82 8.73 2.51
C MET A 43 14.79 8.21 3.58
N PHE A 44 16.09 8.14 3.29
CA PHE A 44 17.11 7.57 4.18
C PHE A 44 17.09 8.19 5.58
N SER A 45 16.90 9.51 5.67
CA SER A 45 16.81 10.23 6.95
C SER A 45 15.68 9.69 7.85
N ILE A 46 14.51 9.42 7.27
CA ILE A 46 13.34 8.88 7.97
C ILE A 46 13.57 7.43 8.36
N ILE A 47 14.16 6.64 7.46
CA ILE A 47 14.51 5.23 7.73
C ILE A 47 15.46 5.15 8.93
N GLY A 48 16.49 6.01 8.97
CA GLY A 48 17.44 6.08 10.08
C GLY A 48 16.78 6.43 11.41
N GLN A 49 15.85 7.40 11.42
CA GLN A 49 15.11 7.78 12.63
C GLN A 49 14.33 6.61 13.24
N TYR A 50 13.63 5.82 12.42
CA TYR A 50 12.94 4.61 12.91
C TYR A 50 13.93 3.50 13.27
N GLY A 51 15.10 3.45 12.63
CA GLY A 51 16.20 2.56 13.01
C GLY A 51 16.67 2.81 14.45
N ASP A 52 16.81 4.07 14.84
CA ASP A 52 17.16 4.44 16.21
C ASP A 52 16.07 4.02 17.22
N VAL A 53 14.79 4.18 16.85
CA VAL A 53 13.66 3.70 17.67
C VAL A 53 13.71 2.18 17.84
N LEU A 54 13.95 1.45 16.75
CA LEU A 54 14.07 0.00 16.75
C LEU A 54 15.20 -0.46 17.68
N VAL A 55 16.41 0.12 17.57
CA VAL A 55 17.55 -0.23 18.41
C VAL A 55 17.27 0.05 19.88
N ARG A 56 16.62 1.19 20.20
CA ARG A 56 16.20 1.50 21.58
C ARG A 56 15.21 0.47 22.13
N ASN A 57 14.23 0.04 21.33
CA ASN A 57 13.24 -0.94 21.78
C ASN A 57 13.85 -2.34 21.93
N LEU A 58 14.74 -2.75 21.02
CA LEU A 58 15.52 -3.99 21.17
C LEU A 58 16.37 -3.98 22.44
N ARG A 59 17.07 -2.88 22.74
CA ARG A 59 17.88 -2.76 23.96
C ARG A 59 17.04 -2.93 25.22
N LYS A 60 15.88 -2.27 25.30
CA LYS A 60 14.96 -2.38 26.45
C LYS A 60 14.48 -3.82 26.69
N GLU A 61 14.21 -4.58 25.63
CA GLU A 61 13.78 -5.97 25.77
C GLU A 61 14.94 -6.92 26.08
N ALA A 62 16.13 -6.65 25.54
CA ALA A 62 17.34 -7.38 25.87
C ALA A 62 17.75 -7.20 27.35
N GLU A 63 17.67 -5.98 27.88
CA GLU A 63 17.92 -5.69 29.31
C GLU A 63 16.98 -6.42 30.25
N LYS A 64 15.76 -6.73 29.80
CA LYS A 64 14.77 -7.53 30.57
C LYS A 64 15.00 -9.04 30.43
N GLY A 65 15.96 -9.48 29.61
CA GLY A 65 16.19 -10.89 29.31
C GLY A 65 15.01 -11.57 28.60
N LYS A 66 14.14 -10.80 27.92
CA LYS A 66 12.94 -11.36 27.27
C LYS A 66 13.26 -11.88 25.88
N THR A 67 12.63 -12.99 25.51
CA THR A 67 12.62 -13.47 24.13
C THR A 67 11.83 -12.50 23.25
N ILE A 68 12.41 -12.15 22.10
CA ILE A 68 11.82 -11.19 21.16
C ILE A 68 11.32 -11.93 19.92
N ILE A 69 10.05 -11.73 19.58
CA ILE A 69 9.49 -12.21 18.31
C ILE A 69 9.91 -11.23 17.22
N LEU A 70 10.87 -11.64 16.39
CA LEU A 70 11.43 -10.78 15.33
C LEU A 70 10.36 -10.24 14.36
N LYS A 71 9.35 -11.07 14.05
CA LYS A 71 8.24 -10.68 13.16
C LYS A 71 7.46 -9.48 13.68
N ASP A 72 7.27 -9.36 15.00
CA ASP A 72 6.50 -8.26 15.57
C ASP A 72 7.30 -6.97 15.56
N ILE A 73 8.56 -7.01 16.00
CA ILE A 73 9.38 -5.80 16.10
C ILE A 73 9.82 -5.27 14.73
N PHE A 74 10.24 -6.15 13.81
CA PHE A 74 10.58 -5.74 12.45
C PHE A 74 9.34 -5.42 11.63
N GLY A 75 8.21 -6.10 11.90
CA GLY A 75 6.93 -5.77 11.27
C GLY A 75 6.47 -4.35 11.61
N ALA A 76 6.59 -3.95 12.88
CA ALA A 76 6.32 -2.58 13.31
C ALA A 76 7.31 -1.58 12.68
N TYR A 77 8.61 -1.85 12.72
CA TYR A 77 9.60 -1.00 12.05
C TYR A 77 9.29 -0.78 10.56
N SER A 78 9.01 -1.86 9.82
CA SER A 78 8.66 -1.76 8.39
C SER A 78 7.37 -0.97 8.16
N MET A 79 6.39 -1.09 9.08
CA MET A 79 5.14 -0.32 9.01
C MET A 79 5.41 1.18 9.16
N ASP A 80 6.14 1.59 10.20
CA ASP A 80 6.44 3.00 10.42
C ASP A 80 7.26 3.62 9.28
N VAL A 81 8.24 2.87 8.76
CA VAL A 81 9.03 3.30 7.61
C VAL A 81 8.15 3.50 6.39
N ILE A 82 7.32 2.52 6.01
CA ILE A 82 6.52 2.64 4.78
C ILE A 82 5.44 3.72 4.93
N THR A 83 4.80 3.85 6.09
CA THR A 83 3.73 4.86 6.24
C THR A 83 4.28 6.27 6.27
N SER A 84 5.45 6.47 6.88
CA SER A 84 6.09 7.79 6.93
C SER A 84 6.71 8.16 5.59
N THR A 85 7.38 7.24 4.89
CA THR A 85 8.03 7.53 3.60
C THR A 85 7.03 7.61 2.45
N SER A 86 5.99 6.78 2.43
CA SER A 86 5.00 6.76 1.35
C SER A 86 3.87 7.77 1.55
N PHE A 87 3.40 7.98 2.78
CA PHE A 87 2.21 8.82 3.04
C PHE A 87 2.49 10.03 3.93
N GLY A 88 3.71 10.17 4.45
CA GLY A 88 4.05 11.25 5.39
C GLY A 88 3.38 11.09 6.76
N VAL A 89 2.85 9.90 7.09
CA VAL A 89 2.11 9.63 8.33
C VAL A 89 2.98 8.86 9.31
N ASN A 90 3.09 9.39 10.53
CA ASN A 90 3.71 8.69 11.65
C ASN A 90 2.64 7.94 12.45
N ILE A 91 2.76 6.62 12.53
CA ILE A 91 1.81 5.74 13.22
C ILE A 91 2.32 5.37 14.62
N ASP A 92 3.64 5.37 14.80
CA ASP A 92 4.32 4.96 16.03
C ASP A 92 4.04 3.49 16.39
N SER A 93 3.98 2.63 15.38
CA SER A 93 3.69 1.20 15.54
C SER A 93 4.74 0.45 16.36
N LEU A 94 5.99 0.95 16.38
CA LEU A 94 7.06 0.42 17.23
C LEU A 94 6.77 0.53 18.74
N ASN A 95 5.92 1.48 19.15
CA ASN A 95 5.48 1.64 20.52
C ASN A 95 4.00 1.25 20.72
N ASN A 96 3.21 1.23 19.64
CA ASN A 96 1.80 0.84 19.65
C ASN A 96 1.50 -0.29 18.65
N PRO A 97 1.74 -1.56 19.02
CA PRO A 97 1.51 -2.70 18.14
C PRO A 97 0.02 -2.99 17.85
N GLN A 98 -0.90 -2.36 18.57
CA GLN A 98 -2.36 -2.46 18.35
C GLN A 98 -2.91 -1.35 17.45
N ASP A 99 -2.04 -0.59 16.79
CA ASP A 99 -2.51 0.43 15.86
C ASP A 99 -3.40 -0.18 14.74
N PRO A 100 -4.55 0.44 14.40
CA PRO A 100 -5.43 -0.06 13.37
C PRO A 100 -4.77 -0.28 12.00
N PHE A 101 -3.77 0.51 11.60
CA PHE A 101 -3.04 0.28 10.34
C PHE A 101 -2.19 -0.99 10.41
N VAL A 102 -1.54 -1.25 11.54
CA VAL A 102 -0.75 -2.47 11.74
C VAL A 102 -1.67 -3.69 11.67
N GLU A 103 -2.80 -3.66 12.40
CA GLU A 103 -3.74 -4.77 12.45
C GLU A 103 -4.37 -5.04 11.07
N ASN A 104 -4.82 -3.99 10.38
CA ASN A 104 -5.40 -4.14 9.04
C ASN A 104 -4.36 -4.60 8.01
N THR A 105 -3.10 -4.16 8.11
CA THR A 105 -2.05 -4.66 7.21
C THR A 105 -1.72 -6.13 7.47
N LYS A 106 -1.63 -6.54 8.74
CA LYS A 106 -1.44 -7.96 9.10
C LYS A 106 -2.55 -8.84 8.51
N LYS A 107 -3.79 -8.37 8.51
CA LYS A 107 -4.93 -9.08 7.88
C LYS A 107 -4.84 -9.09 6.35
N LEU A 108 -4.38 -8.00 5.73
CA LEU A 108 -4.21 -7.91 4.28
C LEU A 108 -3.11 -8.86 3.76
N LEU A 109 -2.01 -8.97 4.50
CA LEU A 109 -0.85 -9.80 4.14
C LEU A 109 -0.99 -11.26 4.60
N LYS A 110 -2.01 -11.60 5.39
CA LYS A 110 -2.29 -12.97 5.77
C LYS A 110 -2.92 -13.70 4.59
N PHE A 111 -2.07 -14.18 3.69
CA PHE A 111 -2.46 -15.10 2.63
C PHE A 111 -2.28 -16.51 3.15
N ASP A 112 -3.38 -17.21 3.36
CA ASP A 112 -3.36 -18.61 3.75
C ASP A 112 -3.59 -19.46 2.50
N PHE A 113 -2.50 -20.02 1.95
CA PHE A 113 -2.57 -20.91 0.79
C PHE A 113 -3.39 -22.17 1.10
N LEU A 114 -3.64 -22.48 2.37
CA LEU A 114 -4.46 -23.60 2.79
C LEU A 114 -5.93 -23.22 3.02
N ASP A 115 -6.32 -21.96 2.77
CA ASP A 115 -7.70 -21.52 2.87
C ASP A 115 -8.57 -22.32 1.87
N PRO A 116 -9.64 -22.99 2.34
CA PRO A 116 -10.60 -23.68 1.46
C PRO A 116 -11.14 -22.79 0.33
N PHE A 117 -11.29 -21.49 0.59
CA PHE A 117 -11.69 -20.52 -0.44
C PHE A 117 -10.63 -20.39 -1.54
N PHE A 118 -9.35 -20.26 -1.18
CA PHE A 118 -8.27 -20.23 -2.15
C PHE A 118 -8.17 -21.52 -2.96
N PHE A 119 -8.29 -22.69 -2.29
CA PHE A 119 -8.35 -23.98 -2.98
C PHE A 119 -9.53 -24.09 -3.95
N SER A 120 -10.70 -23.55 -3.59
CA SER A 120 -11.87 -23.57 -4.48
C SER A 120 -11.62 -22.80 -5.78
N ILE A 121 -10.94 -21.66 -5.71
CA ILE A 121 -10.56 -20.85 -6.88
C ILE A 121 -9.52 -21.58 -7.73
N LEU A 122 -8.54 -22.23 -7.10
CA LEU A 122 -7.48 -22.95 -7.79
C LEU A 122 -7.99 -24.19 -8.54
N LEU A 123 -8.89 -24.96 -7.93
CA LEU A 123 -9.44 -26.19 -8.52
C LEU A 123 -10.57 -25.92 -9.50
N PHE A 124 -11.33 -24.84 -9.30
CA PHE A 124 -12.53 -24.51 -10.07
C PHE A 124 -12.48 -23.04 -10.55
N PRO A 125 -11.57 -22.68 -11.47
CA PRO A 125 -11.40 -21.30 -11.92
C PRO A 125 -12.65 -20.73 -12.62
N PHE A 126 -13.51 -21.57 -13.18
CA PHE A 126 -14.81 -21.15 -13.74
C PHE A 126 -15.78 -20.57 -12.70
N LEU A 127 -15.52 -20.75 -11.39
CA LEU A 127 -16.31 -20.11 -10.32
C LEU A 127 -15.88 -18.66 -10.05
N ILE A 128 -14.73 -18.20 -10.57
CA ILE A 128 -14.24 -16.83 -10.35
C ILE A 128 -15.31 -15.78 -10.74
N PRO A 129 -15.92 -15.82 -11.94
CA PRO A 129 -16.96 -14.85 -12.31
C PRO A 129 -18.18 -14.88 -11.38
N VAL A 130 -18.53 -16.07 -10.85
CA VAL A 130 -19.65 -16.22 -9.90
C VAL A 130 -19.32 -15.52 -8.59
N PHE A 131 -18.11 -15.70 -8.07
CA PHE A 131 -17.67 -15.01 -6.85
C PHE A 131 -17.62 -13.48 -7.03
N GLU A 132 -17.21 -12.99 -8.20
CA GLU A 132 -17.21 -11.55 -8.49
C GLU A 132 -18.63 -10.97 -8.49
N ILE A 133 -19.60 -11.66 -9.12
CA ILE A 133 -21.02 -11.23 -9.12
C ILE A 133 -21.59 -11.22 -7.70
N LEU A 134 -21.21 -12.20 -6.87
CA LEU A 134 -21.62 -12.29 -5.47
C LEU A 134 -20.86 -11.33 -4.54
N ASN A 135 -19.95 -10.51 -5.06
CA ASN A 135 -19.08 -9.60 -4.29
C ASN A 135 -18.22 -10.31 -3.23
N ILE A 136 -17.80 -11.55 -3.51
CA ILE A 136 -16.89 -12.32 -2.67
C ILE A 136 -15.47 -12.12 -3.21
N TRP A 137 -14.62 -11.47 -2.42
CA TRP A 137 -13.26 -11.09 -2.82
C TRP A 137 -12.21 -11.84 -2.01
N LEU A 138 -11.06 -12.10 -2.62
CA LEU A 138 -9.87 -12.65 -1.93
C LEU A 138 -9.37 -11.75 -0.80
N PHE A 139 -9.54 -10.42 -0.97
CA PHE A 139 -9.13 -9.46 0.04
C PHE A 139 -10.32 -9.11 0.95
N PRO A 140 -10.16 -9.15 2.30
CA PRO A 140 -11.24 -8.83 3.22
C PRO A 140 -11.78 -7.41 2.99
N LYS A 141 -13.07 -7.29 2.67
CA LYS A 141 -13.71 -5.99 2.35
C LYS A 141 -13.52 -4.93 3.44
N ARG A 142 -13.60 -5.34 4.72
CA ARG A 142 -13.37 -4.43 5.86
C ARG A 142 -11.97 -3.80 5.82
N VAL A 143 -10.96 -4.57 5.42
CA VAL A 143 -9.56 -4.14 5.38
C VAL A 143 -9.35 -3.21 4.19
N THR A 144 -9.86 -3.56 3.00
CA THR A 144 -9.74 -2.71 1.81
C THR A 144 -10.53 -1.40 1.95
N ASP A 145 -11.70 -1.42 2.60
CA ASP A 145 -12.47 -0.22 2.94
C ASP A 145 -11.72 0.69 3.90
N PHE A 146 -11.02 0.11 4.90
CA PHE A 146 -10.18 0.87 5.83
C PHE A 146 -9.09 1.62 5.07
N PHE A 147 -8.29 0.93 4.25
CA PHE A 147 -7.20 1.57 3.50
C PHE A 147 -7.72 2.61 2.50
N THR A 148 -8.80 2.30 1.78
CA THR A 148 -9.42 3.26 0.85
C THR A 148 -9.84 4.55 1.56
N LYS A 149 -10.51 4.43 2.72
CA LYS A 149 -10.92 5.59 3.53
C LYS A 149 -9.70 6.35 4.07
N SER A 150 -8.70 5.65 4.56
CA SER A 150 -7.47 6.23 5.09
C SER A 150 -6.70 7.02 4.02
N VAL A 151 -6.46 6.42 2.85
CA VAL A 151 -5.77 7.10 1.72
C VAL A 151 -6.58 8.27 1.20
N LYS A 152 -7.91 8.15 1.12
CA LYS A 152 -8.79 9.26 0.75
C LYS A 152 -8.65 10.45 1.71
N ARG A 153 -8.69 10.20 3.02
CA ARG A 153 -8.47 11.25 4.05
C ARG A 153 -7.09 11.89 3.94
N MET A 154 -6.04 11.09 3.71
CA MET A 154 -4.69 11.60 3.52
C MET A 154 -4.60 12.50 2.29
N LYS A 155 -5.17 12.08 1.15
CA LYS A 155 -5.26 12.91 -0.08
C LYS A 155 -6.00 14.21 0.19
N GLU A 156 -7.18 14.16 0.80
CA GLU A 156 -8.00 15.35 1.11
C GLU A 156 -7.28 16.33 2.05
N SER A 157 -6.60 15.82 3.08
CA SER A 157 -5.80 16.64 4.00
C SER A 157 -4.66 17.34 3.25
N ARG A 158 -3.99 16.63 2.33
CA ARG A 158 -2.88 17.18 1.53
C ARG A 158 -3.33 18.28 0.57
N LEU A 159 -4.50 18.13 -0.03
CA LEU A 159 -5.04 19.14 -0.95
C LEU A 159 -5.46 20.44 -0.24
N LYS A 160 -5.83 20.35 1.05
CA LYS A 160 -6.19 21.51 1.87
C LYS A 160 -4.96 22.24 2.42
N ASP A 161 -3.91 21.51 2.75
CA ASP A 161 -2.72 22.07 3.38
C ASP A 161 -1.70 22.54 2.31
N LYS A 162 -1.64 23.85 2.08
CA LYS A 162 -0.74 24.47 1.09
C LYS A 162 0.74 24.49 1.53
N GLN A 163 1.05 24.14 2.78
CA GLN A 163 2.39 24.25 3.34
C GLN A 163 2.97 22.89 3.78
N LYS A 164 3.58 22.18 2.84
CA LYS A 164 4.87 21.45 2.95
C LYS A 164 4.98 20.44 1.82
N HIS A 165 5.77 20.81 0.81
CA HIS A 165 6.14 19.95 -0.31
C HIS A 165 7.17 18.90 0.13
N ARG A 166 6.78 17.99 1.04
CA ARG A 166 7.52 16.73 1.17
C ARG A 166 7.14 15.90 -0.05
N VAL A 167 8.12 15.60 -0.90
CA VAL A 167 7.89 14.78 -2.10
C VAL A 167 7.91 13.32 -1.68
N ASP A 168 6.75 12.85 -1.21
CA ASP A 168 6.49 11.46 -0.84
C ASP A 168 5.73 10.72 -1.97
N PHE A 169 5.56 9.41 -1.81
CA PHE A 169 4.90 8.56 -2.81
C PHE A 169 3.46 9.03 -3.10
N LEU A 170 2.72 9.45 -2.06
CA LEU A 170 1.37 9.99 -2.22
C LEU A 170 1.35 11.26 -3.07
N GLN A 171 2.28 12.19 -2.85
CA GLN A 171 2.35 13.42 -3.64
C GLN A 171 2.64 13.14 -5.13
N LEU A 172 3.51 12.18 -5.43
CA LEU A 172 3.79 11.78 -6.81
C LEU A 172 2.54 11.21 -7.50
N MET A 173 1.76 10.39 -6.79
CA MET A 173 0.48 9.88 -7.31
C MET A 173 -0.54 10.99 -7.55
N ILE A 174 -0.63 11.99 -6.65
CA ILE A 174 -1.53 13.14 -6.82
C ILE A 174 -1.13 13.95 -8.06
N ASN A 175 0.15 14.24 -8.22
CA ASN A 175 0.65 15.02 -9.37
C ASN A 175 0.35 14.32 -10.71
N SER A 176 0.48 12.99 -10.76
CA SER A 176 0.13 12.20 -11.94
C SER A 176 -1.36 12.23 -12.28
N GLN A 177 -2.26 12.33 -11.30
CA GLN A 177 -3.70 12.44 -11.58
C GLN A 177 -4.01 13.81 -12.19
N ASN A 178 -3.45 14.88 -11.61
CA ASN A 178 -3.68 16.24 -12.08
C ASN A 178 -3.11 16.46 -13.50
N SER A 179 -1.95 15.87 -13.83
CA SER A 179 -1.39 15.99 -15.19
C SER A 179 -2.32 15.37 -16.24
N LYS A 180 -2.92 14.21 -15.94
CA LYS A 180 -3.89 13.57 -16.84
C LYS A 180 -5.17 14.38 -17.02
N GLU A 181 -5.68 15.01 -15.96
CA GLU A 181 -6.84 15.91 -16.08
C GLU A 181 -6.51 17.10 -17.00
N ILE A 182 -5.33 17.70 -16.86
CA ILE A 182 -4.89 18.82 -17.70
C ILE A 182 -4.75 18.40 -19.18
N ASP A 183 -4.17 17.24 -19.45
CA ASP A 183 -4.01 16.73 -20.82
C ASP A 183 -5.37 16.39 -21.46
N THR A 184 -6.29 15.79 -20.70
CA THR A 184 -7.67 15.49 -21.15
C THR A 184 -8.44 16.77 -21.48
N HIS A 185 -8.30 17.82 -20.65
CA HIS A 185 -8.95 19.11 -20.90
C HIS A 185 -8.39 19.84 -22.13
N LYS A 186 -7.10 19.65 -22.45
CA LYS A 186 -6.49 20.22 -23.66
C LYS A 186 -6.94 19.50 -24.94
N GLU A 187 -7.06 18.18 -24.91
CA GLU A 187 -7.55 17.41 -26.07
C GLU A 187 -9.00 17.77 -26.42
N VAL A 188 -9.88 17.88 -25.42
CA VAL A 188 -11.29 18.29 -25.61
C VAL A 188 -11.40 19.74 -26.11
N ALA A 189 -10.53 20.65 -25.65
CA ALA A 189 -10.50 22.04 -26.11
C ALA A 189 -9.91 22.21 -27.53
N SER A 190 -9.12 21.25 -28.02
CA SER A 190 -8.56 21.24 -29.38
C SER A 190 -9.44 20.55 -30.42
N ALA A 191 -10.51 19.89 -29.99
CA ALA A 191 -11.43 19.12 -30.83
C ALA A 191 -12.80 19.81 -31.06
N GLY A 192 -12.99 21.03 -30.55
CA GLY A 192 -14.17 21.88 -30.79
C GLY A 192 -13.78 23.19 -31.46
#